data_AF-A0A968TM45-F1
#
_entry.id   AF-A0A968TM45-F1
#
_cell.length_a   1.000
_cell.length_b   1.000
_cell.length_c   1.000
_cell.angle_alpha   90.00
_cell.angle_beta   90.00
_cell.angle_gamma   90.00
#
_symmetry.space_group_name_H-M   'P 1'
#
loop_
_entity.id
_entity.type
_entity.pdbx_description
1 polymer ?
#
loop_
_entity_poly.entity_id
_entity_poly.type
_entity_poly.pdbx_seq_one_letter_code
_entity_poly.pdbx_strand_id
1 'polypeptide(L)'
;MSTHLANIDPIILLFALGVIASWVKSDLEIPPAISKFLSIFLLLSIGIKGGHEIRVAQSFDGFLPVLSIGLLSCLAIPTYLFHFLKKRTGHADAAALAACYGSVSAVTFIVAQNSLETENMAASGFMVAVMAMMEIPAIILALALYRQHGRRASI
;
A
#
# COMPACT_ATOMS: atom_id res chain seq x y z
N MET A 1 25.39 27.00 -6.14
CA MET A 1 25.05 25.87 -7.04
C MET A 1 25.06 24.58 -6.23
N SER A 2 24.11 24.38 -5.31
CA SER A 2 24.06 23.16 -4.46
C SER A 2 22.74 22.91 -3.70
N THR A 3 21.68 23.71 -3.87
CA THR A 3 20.44 23.58 -3.05
C THR A 3 19.30 22.78 -3.68
N HIS A 4 19.40 22.35 -4.95
CA HIS A 4 18.28 21.66 -5.61
C HIS A 4 18.10 20.19 -5.22
N LEU A 5 19.18 19.50 -4.81
CA LEU A 5 19.09 18.10 -4.36
C LEU A 5 18.55 17.98 -2.92
N ALA A 6 18.70 19.03 -2.11
CA ALA A 6 18.25 19.03 -0.72
C ALA A 6 16.72 19.10 -0.55
N ASN A 7 15.98 19.48 -1.60
CA ASN A 7 14.52 19.59 -1.60
C ASN A 7 13.80 18.36 -2.19
N ILE A 8 14.51 17.28 -2.51
CA ILE A 8 13.89 16.04 -3.00
C ILE A 8 13.54 15.15 -1.80
N ASP A 9 12.31 14.63 -1.77
CA ASP A 9 11.85 13.75 -0.69
C ASP A 9 12.82 12.55 -0.51
N PRO A 10 13.31 12.29 0.71
CA PRO A 10 14.22 11.18 1.00
C PRO A 10 13.74 9.83 0.45
N ILE A 11 12.43 9.60 0.38
CA ILE A 11 11.84 8.37 -0.17
C ILE A 11 12.21 8.20 -1.65
N ILE A 12 12.18 9.28 -2.43
CA ILE A 12 12.54 9.28 -3.85
C ILE A 12 14.03 8.98 -4.03
N LEU A 13 14.88 9.58 -3.19
CA LEU A 13 16.32 9.35 -3.22
C LEU A 13 16.69 7.91 -2.87
N LEU A 14 16.03 7.31 -1.87
CA LEU A 14 16.22 5.92 -1.49
C LEU A 14 15.74 4.95 -2.58
N PHE A 15 14.63 5.26 -3.25
CA PHE A 15 14.15 4.48 -4.40
C PHE A 15 15.16 4.55 -5.56
N ALA A 16 15.64 5.75 -5.90
CA ALA A 16 16.66 5.93 -6.93
C ALA A 16 17.96 5.19 -6.60
N LEU A 17 18.40 5.24 -5.33
CA LEU A 17 19.54 4.48 -4.85
C LEU A 17 19.34 2.97 -5.06
N GLY A 18 18.16 2.43 -4.76
CA GLY A 18 17.84 1.02 -5.01
C GLY A 18 17.90 0.64 -6.49
N VAL A 19 17.39 1.49 -7.38
CA VAL A 19 17.47 1.29 -8.84
C VAL A 19 18.93 1.31 -9.31
N ILE A 20 19.73 2.28 -8.85
CA ILE A 20 21.14 2.39 -9.19
C ILE A 20 21.92 1.18 -8.66
N ALA A 21 21.69 0.77 -7.41
CA ALA A 21 22.33 -0.39 -6.80
C ALA A 21 22.02 -1.69 -7.58
N SER A 22 20.78 -1.87 -8.01
CA SER A 22 20.36 -3.00 -8.86
C SER A 22 21.03 -2.94 -10.24
N TRP A 23 21.11 -1.75 -10.85
CA TRP A 23 21.69 -1.59 -12.18
C TRP A 23 23.20 -1.86 -12.22
N VAL A 24 23.92 -1.47 -11.16
CA VAL A 24 25.35 -1.76 -10.99
C VAL A 24 25.60 -3.20 -10.51
N LYS A 25 24.55 -4.01 -10.32
CA LYS A 25 24.60 -5.37 -9.76
C LYS A 25 25.33 -5.42 -8.42
N SER A 26 25.03 -4.45 -7.56
CA SER A 26 25.58 -4.42 -6.20
C SER A 26 25.15 -5.69 -5.46
N ASP A 27 26.09 -6.35 -4.78
CA ASP A 27 25.85 -7.50 -3.90
C ASP A 27 25.14 -7.09 -2.58
N LEU A 28 24.29 -6.05 -2.65
CA LEU A 28 23.52 -5.55 -1.52
C LEU A 28 22.34 -6.49 -1.26
N GLU A 29 22.63 -7.63 -0.64
CA GLU A 29 21.63 -8.56 -0.16
C GLU A 29 21.19 -8.14 1.26
N ILE A 30 19.88 -7.98 1.47
CA ILE A 30 19.34 -7.77 2.81
C ILE A 30 19.14 -9.14 3.47
N PRO A 31 19.83 -9.42 4.59
CA PRO A 31 19.68 -10.68 5.30
C PRO A 31 18.21 -10.99 5.63
N PRO A 32 17.75 -12.25 5.49
CA PRO A 32 16.36 -12.61 5.70
C PRO A 32 15.83 -12.30 7.10
N ALA A 33 16.71 -12.33 8.12
CA ALA A 33 16.39 -11.92 9.48
C ALA A 33 16.01 -10.43 9.57
N ILE A 34 16.74 -9.57 8.85
CA ILE A 34 16.48 -8.12 8.81
C ILE A 34 15.16 -7.84 8.09
N SER A 35 14.90 -8.52 6.96
CA SER A 35 13.62 -8.39 6.24
C SER A 35 12.43 -8.77 7.13
N LYS A 36 12.51 -9.89 7.84
CA LYS A 36 11.45 -10.32 8.76
C LYS A 36 11.25 -9.35 9.92
N PHE A 37 12.34 -8.89 10.53
CA PHE A 37 12.28 -7.87 11.58
C PHE A 37 11.63 -6.59 11.08
N LEU A 38 12.03 -6.09 9.91
CA LEU A 38 11.51 -4.88 9.31
C LEU A 38 10.01 -5.00 9.01
N SER A 39 9.53 -6.13 8.48
CA SER A 39 8.10 -6.35 8.25
C SER A 39 7.28 -6.26 9.55
N ILE A 40 7.72 -6.95 10.62
CA ILE A 40 7.04 -6.91 11.92
C ILE A 40 7.10 -5.50 12.51
N PHE A 41 8.25 -4.85 12.44
CA PHE A 41 8.46 -3.50 12.93
C PHE A 41 7.57 -2.48 12.20
N LEU A 42 7.44 -2.57 10.88
CA LEU A 42 6.59 -1.69 10.08
C LEU A 42 5.11 -1.90 10.41
N LEU A 43 4.65 -3.16 10.50
CA LEU A 43 3.28 -3.48 10.89
C LEU A 43 2.96 -2.93 12.29
N LEU A 44 3.87 -3.13 13.25
CA LEU A 44 3.74 -2.57 14.60
C LEU A 44 3.72 -1.05 14.59
N SER A 45 4.63 -0.42 13.84
CA SER A 45 4.76 1.04 13.76
C SER A 45 3.51 1.68 13.15
N ILE A 46 2.95 1.09 12.08
CA ILE A 46 1.70 1.56 11.46
C ILE A 46 0.55 1.41 12.46
N GLY A 47 0.48 0.30 13.19
CA GLY A 47 -0.54 0.09 14.22
C GLY A 47 -0.46 1.10 15.37
N ILE A 48 0.75 1.34 15.91
CA ILE A 48 0.97 2.33 16.97
C ILE A 48 0.65 3.74 16.48
N LYS A 49 1.11 4.12 15.28
CA LYS A 49 0.84 5.44 14.70
C LYS A 49 -0.64 5.65 14.47
N GLY A 50 -1.34 4.67 13.87
CA GLY A 50 -2.79 4.73 13.69
C GLY A 50 -3.55 4.84 15.02
N GLY A 51 -3.17 4.07 16.03
CA GLY A 51 -3.77 4.16 17.38
C GLY A 51 -3.51 5.50 18.08
N HIS A 52 -2.32 6.08 17.91
CA HIS A 52 -1.99 7.41 18.43
C HIS A 52 -2.84 8.49 17.76
N GLU A 53 -2.94 8.47 16.43
CA GLU A 53 -3.74 9.43 15.67
C GLU A 53 -5.23 9.35 16.02
N ILE A 54 -5.78 8.14 16.23
CA ILE A 54 -7.16 7.96 16.70
C ILE A 54 -7.35 8.55 18.11
N ARG A 55 -6.37 8.37 19.01
CA ARG A 55 -6.46 8.86 20.40
C ARG A 55 -6.41 10.39 20.46
N VAL A 56 -5.62 11.01 19.59
CA VAL A 56 -5.43 12.47 19.55
C VAL A 56 -6.43 13.16 18.62
N ALA A 57 -7.12 12.40 17.76
CA ALA A 57 -8.16 12.92 16.89
C ALA A 57 -9.23 13.68 17.69
N GLN A 58 -9.37 14.97 17.37
CA GLN A 58 -10.34 15.84 18.01
C GLN A 58 -11.77 15.59 17.50
N SER A 59 -11.90 15.09 16.26
CA SER A 59 -13.18 14.72 15.65
C SER A 59 -13.02 13.56 14.67
N PHE A 60 -14.08 12.75 14.55
CA PHE A 60 -14.25 11.70 13.53
C PHE A 60 -15.21 12.14 12.42
N ASP A 61 -15.46 13.44 12.28
CA ASP A 61 -16.27 13.96 11.19
C ASP A 61 -15.68 13.55 9.85
N GLY A 62 -16.53 12.97 9.00
CA GLY A 62 -16.12 12.43 7.70
C GLY A 62 -15.45 11.04 7.74
N PHE A 63 -15.26 10.42 8.91
CA PHE A 63 -14.70 9.06 9.00
C PHE A 63 -15.54 8.04 8.23
N LEU A 64 -16.85 8.01 8.48
CA LEU A 64 -17.75 7.03 7.88
C LEU A 64 -17.82 7.09 6.34
N PRO A 65 -17.96 8.27 5.70
CA PRO A 65 -17.93 8.35 4.23
C PRO A 65 -16.55 8.00 3.66
N VAL A 66 -15.45 8.42 4.29
CA VAL A 66 -14.09 8.09 3.84
C VAL A 66 -13.82 6.58 3.95
N LEU A 67 -14.18 5.95 5.07
CA LEU A 67 -14.08 4.51 5.25
C LEU A 67 -14.90 3.76 4.20
N SER A 68 -16.12 4.23 3.93
CA SER A 68 -17.00 3.62 2.94
C SER A 68 -16.40 3.68 1.53
N ILE A 69 -15.87 4.84 1.12
CA ILE A 69 -15.19 5.01 -0.18
C ILE A 69 -13.94 4.13 -0.24
N GLY A 70 -13.14 4.10 0.83
CA GLY A 70 -11.95 3.26 0.96
C GLY A 70 -12.29 1.78 0.77
N LEU A 71 -13.23 1.25 1.55
CA LEU A 71 -13.66 -0.15 1.45
C LEU A 71 -14.26 -0.48 0.08
N LEU A 72 -15.10 0.40 -0.48
CA LEU A 72 -15.66 0.21 -1.82
C LEU A 72 -14.54 0.15 -2.88
N SER A 73 -13.57 1.06 -2.82
CA SER A 73 -12.44 1.08 -3.76
C SER A 73 -11.58 -0.18 -3.64
N CYS A 74 -11.32 -0.67 -2.41
CA CYS A 74 -10.50 -1.86 -2.17
C CYS A 74 -11.20 -3.16 -2.60
N LEU A 75 -12.51 -3.15 -2.81
CA LEU A 75 -13.25 -4.28 -3.39
C LEU A 75 -13.40 -4.14 -4.92
N ALA A 76 -13.69 -2.91 -5.37
CA ALA A 76 -13.93 -2.62 -6.79
C ALA A 76 -12.66 -2.81 -7.64
N ILE A 77 -11.53 -2.26 -7.20
CA ILE A 77 -10.26 -2.27 -7.96
C ILE A 77 -9.76 -3.71 -8.17
N PRO A 78 -9.56 -4.56 -7.14
CA PRO A 78 -9.10 -5.93 -7.37
C PRO A 78 -10.09 -6.75 -8.21
N THR A 79 -11.40 -6.57 -8.01
CA THR A 79 -12.42 -7.27 -8.81
C THR A 79 -12.32 -6.92 -10.28
N TYR A 80 -12.24 -5.63 -10.59
CA TYR A 80 -12.09 -5.12 -11.93
C TYR A 80 -10.80 -5.65 -12.58
N LEU A 81 -9.67 -5.52 -11.87
CA LEU A 81 -8.37 -5.90 -12.38
C LEU A 81 -8.26 -7.40 -12.65
N PHE A 82 -8.78 -8.23 -11.74
CA PHE A 82 -8.83 -9.69 -11.94
C PHE A 82 -9.62 -10.07 -13.19
N HIS A 83 -10.81 -9.50 -13.38
CA HIS A 83 -11.65 -9.81 -14.53
C HIS A 83 -11.06 -9.34 -15.85
N PHE A 84 -10.36 -8.20 -15.83
CA PHE A 84 -9.67 -7.66 -16.99
C PHE A 84 -8.43 -8.48 -17.36
N LEU A 85 -7.63 -8.88 -16.36
CA LEU A 85 -6.32 -9.53 -16.59
C LEU A 85 -6.39 -11.04 -16.71
N LYS A 86 -7.38 -11.73 -16.14
CA LYS A 86 -7.43 -13.21 -16.10
C LYS A 86 -7.30 -13.89 -17.47
N LYS A 87 -7.76 -13.23 -18.54
CA LYS A 87 -7.65 -13.75 -19.91
C LYS A 87 -6.26 -13.54 -20.54
N ARG A 88 -5.48 -12.58 -20.05
CA ARG A 88 -4.15 -12.23 -20.59
C ARG A 88 -3.00 -12.87 -19.81
N THR A 89 -3.10 -12.92 -18.48
CA THR A 89 -2.01 -13.40 -17.60
C THR A 89 -2.33 -14.73 -16.94
N GLY A 90 -3.55 -15.25 -17.07
CA GLY A 90 -4.01 -16.43 -16.32
C GLY A 90 -4.47 -16.09 -14.91
N HIS A 91 -5.11 -17.07 -14.24
CA HIS A 91 -5.82 -16.85 -12.98
C HIS A 91 -4.91 -16.51 -11.79
N ALA A 92 -3.74 -17.17 -11.69
CA ALA A 92 -2.81 -16.94 -10.59
C ALA A 92 -2.22 -15.54 -10.67
N ASP A 93 -1.64 -15.17 -11.81
CA ASP A 93 -1.01 -13.87 -12.02
C ASP A 93 -2.03 -12.73 -11.97
N ALA A 94 -3.24 -12.93 -12.51
CA ALA A 94 -4.29 -11.92 -12.41
C ALA A 94 -4.74 -11.68 -10.96
N ALA A 95 -4.78 -12.73 -10.12
CA ALA A 95 -5.09 -12.57 -8.70
C ALA A 95 -3.95 -11.90 -7.94
N ALA A 96 -2.70 -12.24 -8.24
CA ALA A 96 -1.53 -11.57 -7.64
C ALA A 96 -1.51 -10.07 -7.98
N LEU A 97 -1.73 -9.72 -9.25
CA LEU A 97 -1.81 -8.32 -9.70
C LEU A 97 -3.01 -7.60 -9.09
N ALA A 98 -4.18 -8.26 -9.02
CA ALA A 98 -5.36 -7.71 -8.36
C ALA A 98 -5.09 -7.43 -6.87
N ALA A 99 -4.40 -8.32 -6.15
CA ALA A 99 -4.00 -8.08 -4.77
C ALA A 99 -3.01 -6.91 -4.65
N CYS A 100 -1.98 -6.86 -5.51
CA CYS A 100 -0.95 -5.81 -5.47
C CYS A 100 -1.51 -4.41 -5.74
N TYR A 101 -2.38 -4.26 -6.74
CA TYR A 101 -2.92 -2.95 -7.13
C TYR A 101 -4.26 -2.61 -6.45
N GLY A 102 -4.95 -3.61 -5.92
CA GLY A 102 -6.19 -3.42 -5.17
C GLY A 102 -6.00 -3.13 -3.69
N SER A 103 -4.83 -3.48 -3.14
CA SER A 103 -4.40 -3.09 -1.79
C SER A 103 -3.85 -1.65 -1.77
N VAL A 104 -3.45 -1.18 -0.59
CA VAL A 104 -2.90 0.16 -0.37
C VAL A 104 -1.40 0.09 -0.11
N SER A 105 -0.65 1.04 -0.70
CA SER A 105 0.78 1.19 -0.43
C SER A 105 1.00 2.23 0.66
N ALA A 106 1.64 1.82 1.76
CA ALA A 106 2.05 2.73 2.84
C ALA A 106 2.97 3.85 2.34
N VAL A 107 3.81 3.58 1.34
CA VAL A 107 4.73 4.58 0.76
C VAL A 107 3.93 5.64 -0.01
N THR A 108 2.99 5.22 -0.86
CA THR A 108 2.12 6.15 -1.61
C THR A 108 1.29 7.00 -0.64
N PHE A 109 0.80 6.40 0.43
CA PHE A 109 0.04 7.08 1.47
C PHE A 109 0.87 8.16 2.19
N ILE A 110 2.13 7.88 2.53
CA ILE A 110 3.04 8.87 3.15
C ILE A 110 3.32 10.02 2.17
N VAL A 111 3.62 9.73 0.91
CA VAL A 111 3.86 10.77 -0.10
C VAL A 111 2.62 11.66 -0.29
N ALA A 112 1.42 11.07 -0.31
CA ALA A 112 0.18 11.82 -0.40
C ALA A 112 -0.04 12.73 0.81
N GLN A 113 0.24 12.26 2.02
CA GLN A 113 0.17 13.09 3.24
C GLN A 113 1.18 14.25 3.19
N ASN A 114 2.45 13.97 2.87
CA ASN A 114 3.48 15.00 2.73
C ASN A 114 3.10 16.06 1.67
N SER A 115 2.46 15.62 0.58
CA SER A 115 2.00 16.52 -0.49
C SER A 115 0.89 17.45 0.01
N LEU A 116 -0.08 16.93 0.77
CA LEU A 116 -1.15 17.74 1.38
C LEU A 116 -0.62 18.70 2.44
N GLU A 117 0.35 18.27 3.25
CA GLU A 117 1.03 19.12 4.23
C GLU A 117 1.73 20.32 3.58
N THR A 118 2.32 20.12 2.40
CA THR A 118 2.94 21.20 1.61
C THR A 118 1.93 22.28 1.19
N GLU A 119 0.66 21.89 0.98
CA GLU A 119 -0.47 22.78 0.67
C GLU A 119 -1.18 23.31 1.94
N ASN A 120 -0.61 23.11 3.14
CA ASN A 120 -1.23 23.41 4.44
C ASN A 120 -2.58 22.70 4.68
N MET A 121 -2.80 21.57 4.01
CA MET A 121 -3.97 20.71 4.22
C MET A 121 -3.56 19.52 5.09
N ALA A 122 -3.91 19.55 6.38
CA ALA A 122 -3.66 18.40 7.24
C ALA A 122 -4.61 17.24 6.88
N ALA A 123 -4.05 16.06 6.59
CA ALA A 123 -4.85 14.85 6.49
C ALA A 123 -5.41 14.48 7.88
N SER A 124 -6.66 14.00 7.93
CA SER A 124 -7.26 13.55 9.18
C SER A 124 -6.48 12.38 9.78
N GLY A 125 -6.22 12.40 11.09
CA GLY A 125 -5.44 11.36 11.78
C GLY A 125 -6.02 9.94 11.63
N PHE A 126 -7.34 9.81 11.48
CA PHE A 126 -7.98 8.51 11.24
C PHE A 126 -7.68 7.91 9.86
N MET A 127 -7.05 8.64 8.93
CA MET A 127 -6.73 8.15 7.59
C MET A 127 -5.72 6.99 7.61
N VAL A 128 -4.79 6.97 8.57
CA VAL A 128 -3.86 5.85 8.78
C VAL A 128 -4.65 4.57 9.09
N ALA A 129 -5.71 4.68 9.89
CA ALA A 129 -6.56 3.56 10.24
C ALA A 129 -7.39 3.07 9.05
N VAL A 130 -7.95 3.99 8.26
CA VAL A 130 -8.66 3.65 7.01
C VAL A 130 -7.72 2.88 6.06
N MET A 131 -6.49 3.36 5.86
CA MET A 131 -5.48 2.69 5.03
C MET A 131 -5.20 1.28 5.51
N ALA A 132 -4.94 1.08 6.81
CA ALA A 132 -4.69 -0.24 7.38
C ALA A 132 -5.88 -1.19 7.24
N MET A 133 -7.12 -0.67 7.35
CA MET A 133 -8.33 -1.46 7.19
C MET A 133 -8.58 -1.90 5.74
N MET A 134 -8.05 -1.18 4.74
CA MET A 134 -8.21 -1.51 3.32
C MET A 134 -7.31 -2.66 2.85
N GLU A 135 -6.23 -2.95 3.56
CA GLU A 135 -5.22 -3.93 3.13
C GLU A 135 -5.75 -5.38 3.21
N ILE A 136 -6.39 -5.74 4.32
CA ILE A 136 -6.90 -7.11 4.54
C ILE A 136 -8.03 -7.48 3.55
N PRO A 137 -9.08 -6.67 3.35
CA PRO A 137 -10.18 -7.03 2.47
C PRO A 137 -9.76 -7.21 1.00
N ALA A 138 -8.87 -6.35 0.50
CA ALA A 138 -8.35 -6.45 -0.87
C ALA A 138 -7.61 -7.78 -1.11
N ILE A 139 -6.74 -8.17 -0.18
CA ILE A 139 -5.98 -9.43 -0.26
C ILE A 139 -6.91 -10.64 -0.17
N ILE A 140 -7.86 -10.63 0.78
CA ILE A 140 -8.83 -11.73 0.93
C ILE A 140 -9.67 -11.88 -0.34
N LEU A 141 -10.14 -10.78 -0.92
CA LEU A 141 -10.94 -10.81 -2.13
C LEU A 141 -10.16 -11.37 -3.33
N ALA A 142 -8.92 -10.92 -3.54
CA ALA A 142 -8.07 -11.44 -4.60
C ALA A 142 -7.82 -12.95 -4.45
N LEU A 143 -7.58 -13.42 -3.22
CA LEU A 143 -7.43 -14.85 -2.94
C LEU A 143 -8.73 -15.64 -3.16
N ALA A 144 -9.87 -15.06 -2.80
CA ALA A 144 -11.18 -15.67 -3.04
C ALA A 144 -11.46 -15.81 -4.54
N LEU A 145 -11.20 -14.77 -5.33
CA LEU A 145 -11.33 -14.77 -6.78
C LEU A 145 -10.44 -15.83 -7.44
N TYR A 146 -9.20 -15.97 -6.97
CA TYR A 146 -8.29 -17.03 -7.38
C TYR A 146 -8.86 -18.42 -7.09
N ARG A 147 -9.34 -18.67 -5.86
CA ARG A 147 -9.87 -19.99 -5.48
C ARG A 147 -11.11 -20.38 -6.28
N GLN A 148 -12.00 -19.42 -6.58
CA GLN A 148 -13.22 -19.68 -7.34
C GLN A 148 -12.95 -19.99 -8.81
N HIS A 149 -11.98 -19.30 -9.44
CA HIS A 149 -11.73 -19.44 -10.87
C HIS A 149 -10.58 -20.40 -11.20
N GLY A 150 -9.60 -20.53 -10.31
CA GLY A 150 -8.49 -21.49 -10.44
C GLY A 150 -8.96 -22.94 -10.35
N ARG A 151 -9.94 -23.25 -9.48
CA ARG A 151 -10.56 -24.60 -9.42
C ARG A 151 -11.37 -24.98 -10.66
N ARG A 152 -11.78 -24.00 -11.48
CA ARG A 152 -12.65 -24.21 -12.64
C ARG A 152 -11.89 -24.52 -13.92
N ALA A 153 -10.56 -24.37 -13.92
CA ALA A 153 -9.69 -24.69 -15.05
C ALA A 153 -9.00 -26.07 -14.93
N SER A 154 -9.23 -26.80 -13.83
CA SER A 154 -8.62 -28.10 -13.54
C SER A 154 -9.62 -29.28 -13.55
N ILE A 155 -10.78 -29.10 -14.20
CA ILE A 155 -11.80 -30.13 -14.47
C ILE A 155 -12.19 -29.99 -15.93
#